data_AF-A0A7L2RS18-F1
#
_entry.id   AF-A0A7L2RS18-F1
#
_cell.length_a   1.000
_cell.length_b   1.000
_cell.length_c   1.000
_cell.angle_alpha   90.00
_cell.angle_beta   90.00
_cell.angle_gamma   90.00
#
_symmetry.space_group_name_H-M   'P 1'
#
loop_
_entity.id
_entity.type
_entity.pdbx_description
1 polymer ?
#
loop_
_entity_poly.entity_id
_entity_poly.type
_entity_poly.pdbx_seq_one_letter_code
_entity_poly.pdbx_strand_id
1 'polypeptide(L)'
;FSGADLVDGSCAHPTIPDRVSPLLPANHVTMAKGTGLVHTAPAHGMEDYSVASHHQLPTVLYFFSYCSCFPATVLLCTSKMIIQMLQAAGSLLKEEKYVHSYPYDWRTKKPMIIRASKQWFVNTADVKAAAQDVLKKVKVIPTSAMNRMLEMLDRRTFWCISRQRCWGVP
;
A
#
# COMPACT_ATOMS: atom_id res chain seq x y z
N PHE A 1 -22.75 17.49 4.72
CA PHE A 1 -21.90 17.73 3.55
C PHE A 1 -21.63 16.40 2.86
N SER A 2 -21.49 16.40 1.55
CA SER A 2 -21.05 15.25 0.75
C SER A 2 -19.54 15.07 0.87
N GLY A 3 -19.02 13.88 0.54
CA GLY A 3 -17.57 13.65 0.52
C GLY A 3 -16.86 14.52 -0.53
N ALA A 4 -17.55 14.89 -1.62
CA ALA A 4 -17.01 15.79 -2.63
C ALA A 4 -16.83 17.22 -2.09
N ASP A 5 -17.60 17.62 -1.08
CA ASP A 5 -17.49 18.94 -0.45
C ASP A 5 -16.19 19.08 0.39
N LEU A 6 -15.49 17.97 0.65
CA LEU A 6 -14.22 17.95 1.37
C LEU A 6 -12.99 17.99 0.45
N VAL A 7 -13.20 17.92 -0.87
CA VAL A 7 -12.13 18.08 -1.86
C VAL A 7 -11.56 19.49 -1.70
N ASP A 8 -10.24 19.63 -1.63
CA ASP A 8 -9.49 20.85 -1.27
C ASP A 8 -9.43 21.20 0.23
N GLY A 9 -10.07 20.39 1.09
CA GLY A 9 -9.88 20.47 2.52
C GLY A 9 -8.46 20.04 2.94
N SER A 10 -8.08 20.44 4.15
CA SER A 10 -6.82 20.00 4.75
C SER A 10 -6.99 19.69 6.23
N CYS A 11 -6.08 18.89 6.77
CA CYS A 11 -6.04 18.53 8.18
C CYS A 11 -4.63 18.73 8.77
N ALA A 12 -4.57 19.18 10.01
CA ALA A 12 -3.32 19.27 10.75
C ALA A 12 -2.86 17.87 11.18
N HIS A 13 -1.56 17.63 11.15
CA HIS A 13 -0.97 16.40 11.65
C HIS A 13 -1.03 16.37 13.18
N PRO A 14 -1.48 15.27 13.81
CA PRO A 14 -1.78 15.25 15.24
C PRO A 14 -0.55 15.37 16.16
N THR A 15 0.65 15.06 15.65
CA THR A 15 1.89 15.05 16.45
C THR A 15 3.03 15.89 15.90
N ILE A 16 2.89 16.45 14.69
CA ILE A 16 3.95 17.24 14.04
C ILE A 16 3.38 18.64 13.86
N PRO A 17 3.86 19.64 14.63
CA PRO A 17 3.42 21.02 14.50
C PRO A 17 3.56 21.52 13.07
N ASP A 18 2.61 22.36 12.64
CA ASP A 18 2.58 23.06 11.34
C ASP A 18 2.54 22.16 10.09
N ARG A 19 2.51 20.83 10.26
CA ARG A 19 2.34 19.91 9.14
C ARG A 19 0.87 19.81 8.78
N VAL A 20 0.54 20.26 7.57
CA VAL A 20 -0.79 20.17 6.99
C VAL A 20 -0.82 19.07 5.93
N SER A 21 -1.85 18.24 5.95
CA SER A 21 -2.09 17.16 4.97
C SER A 21 -3.35 17.47 4.17
N PRO A 22 -3.32 17.32 2.83
CA PRO A 22 -4.51 17.52 2.00
C PRO A 22 -5.49 16.37 2.15
N LEU A 23 -6.78 16.65 1.98
CA LEU A 23 -7.81 15.63 1.79
C LEU A 23 -7.89 15.25 0.31
N LEU A 24 -7.80 13.95 0.03
CA LEU A 24 -7.74 13.43 -1.34
C LEU A 24 -8.94 12.53 -1.60
N PRO A 25 -9.61 12.66 -2.77
CA PRO A 25 -10.63 11.71 -3.17
C PRO A 25 -9.98 10.36 -3.50
N ALA A 26 -10.53 9.28 -2.94
CA ALA A 26 -9.99 7.93 -3.14
C ALA A 26 -11.10 6.89 -3.27
N ASN A 27 -11.05 6.11 -4.36
CA ASN A 27 -12.10 5.14 -4.70
C ASN A 27 -12.11 3.87 -3.84
N HIS A 28 -11.02 3.60 -3.11
CA HIS A 28 -10.92 2.42 -2.23
C HIS A 28 -11.57 2.65 -0.86
N VAL A 29 -11.93 3.89 -0.54
CA VAL A 29 -12.57 4.24 0.73
C VAL A 29 -14.05 3.88 0.67
N THR A 30 -14.53 3.12 1.66
CA THR A 30 -15.91 2.65 1.73
C THR A 30 -16.58 3.11 3.02
N MET A 31 -17.92 3.23 2.99
CA MET A 31 -18.72 3.58 4.17
C MET A 31 -19.03 2.36 5.06
N ALA A 32 -18.56 1.18 4.70
CA ALA A 32 -18.89 -0.06 5.41
C ALA A 32 -18.18 -0.17 6.77
N LYS A 33 -16.99 0.43 6.91
CA LYS A 33 -16.14 0.32 8.11
C LYS A 33 -15.31 1.59 8.33
N GLY A 34 -15.00 1.88 9.60
CA GLY A 34 -14.21 3.05 9.97
C GLY A 34 -15.03 4.33 9.97
N THR A 35 -14.36 5.46 9.73
CA THR A 35 -14.97 6.80 9.81
C THR A 35 -15.31 7.40 8.43
N GLY A 36 -15.01 6.67 7.35
CA GLY A 36 -15.08 7.21 5.99
C GLY A 36 -13.89 8.10 5.60
N LEU A 37 -12.94 8.34 6.51
CA LEU A 37 -11.65 8.99 6.24
C LEU A 37 -10.52 7.98 6.48
N VAL A 38 -9.62 7.84 5.52
CA VAL A 38 -8.51 6.87 5.57
C VAL A 38 -7.19 7.63 5.55
N HIS A 39 -6.32 7.29 6.50
CA HIS A 39 -4.95 7.81 6.53
C HIS A 39 -4.13 7.18 5.39
N THR A 40 -3.41 8.02 4.64
CA THR A 40 -2.60 7.59 3.50
C THR A 40 -1.10 7.58 3.85
N ALA A 41 -0.47 6.40 3.74
CA ALA A 41 0.98 6.22 3.87
C ALA A 41 1.57 5.60 2.59
N PRO A 42 2.04 6.40 1.61
CA PRO A 42 2.43 5.90 0.29
C PRO A 42 3.56 4.86 0.31
N ALA A 43 4.41 4.89 1.34
CA ALA A 43 5.49 3.94 1.51
C ALA A 43 5.06 2.59 2.12
N HIS A 44 3.81 2.44 2.54
CA HIS A 44 3.33 1.31 3.35
C HIS A 44 2.03 0.65 2.85
N GLY A 45 1.41 1.16 1.78
CA GLY A 45 0.21 0.58 1.19
C GLY A 45 0.18 0.74 -0.33
N MET A 46 -0.36 -0.26 -1.04
CA MET A 46 -0.48 -0.18 -2.51
C MET A 46 -1.54 0.85 -2.94
N GLU A 47 -2.68 0.88 -2.25
CA GLU A 47 -3.74 1.86 -2.48
C GLU A 47 -3.25 3.28 -2.17
N ASP A 48 -2.55 3.43 -1.05
CA ASP A 48 -1.91 4.69 -0.67
C ASP A 48 -0.88 5.17 -1.69
N TYR A 49 -0.04 4.26 -2.18
CA TYR A 49 0.94 4.54 -3.23
C TYR A 49 0.23 4.98 -4.52
N SER A 50 -0.86 4.31 -4.90
CA SER A 50 -1.63 4.65 -6.10
C SER A 50 -2.26 6.04 -6.01
N VAL A 51 -2.87 6.38 -4.88
CA VAL A 51 -3.46 7.70 -4.65
C VAL A 51 -2.37 8.78 -4.66
N ALA A 52 -1.28 8.57 -3.92
CA ALA A 52 -0.18 9.51 -3.91
C ALA A 52 0.49 9.68 -5.28
N SER A 53 0.66 8.60 -6.04
CA SER A 53 1.23 8.67 -7.39
C SER A 53 0.30 9.43 -8.35
N HIS A 54 -1.02 9.25 -8.24
CA HIS A 54 -1.99 9.98 -9.06
C HIS A 54 -1.97 11.48 -8.77
N HIS A 55 -1.85 11.86 -7.50
CA HIS A 55 -1.75 13.25 -7.04
C HIS A 55 -0.31 13.78 -6.98
N GLN A 56 0.68 13.05 -7.51
CA GLN A 56 2.09 13.45 -7.57
C GLN A 56 2.70 13.81 -6.21
N LEU A 57 2.25 13.15 -5.15
CA LEU A 57 2.75 13.32 -3.79
C LEU A 57 4.05 12.55 -3.55
N PRO A 58 4.95 13.08 -2.71
CA PRO A 58 6.20 12.40 -2.40
C PRO A 58 5.96 11.12 -1.59
N THR A 59 6.58 10.02 -2.02
CA THR A 59 6.62 8.77 -1.25
C THR A 59 7.73 8.87 -0.20
N VAL A 60 7.36 9.28 1.01
CA VAL A 60 8.30 9.39 2.14
C VAL A 60 8.26 8.10 2.97
N LEU A 61 9.42 7.45 3.10
CA LEU A 61 9.61 6.34 4.01
C LEU A 61 10.06 6.89 5.37
N TYR A 62 9.16 6.90 6.35
CA TYR A 62 9.51 7.25 7.73
C TYR A 62 10.04 6.01 8.44
N PHE A 63 11.34 5.96 8.68
CA PHE A 63 11.96 4.95 9.54
C PHE A 63 12.14 5.56 10.93
N PHE A 64 11.35 5.12 11.92
CA PHE A 64 11.62 5.49 13.31
C PHE A 64 12.91 4.81 13.75
N SER A 65 14.04 5.53 13.74
CA SER A 65 15.35 5.02 14.20
C SER A 65 15.47 4.95 15.73
N TYR A 66 14.44 5.35 16.47
CA TYR A 66 14.44 5.46 17.93
C TYR A 66 14.40 4.11 18.68
N CYS A 67 14.34 2.98 17.98
CA CYS A 67 14.30 1.67 18.62
C CYS A 67 15.47 0.81 18.13
N SER A 68 16.45 0.60 19.01
CA SER A 68 17.54 -0.38 18.88
C SER A 68 17.06 -1.84 18.93
N CYS A 69 15.75 -2.05 18.94
CA CYS A 69 15.10 -3.35 18.97
C CYS A 69 15.02 -3.98 17.57
N PHE A 70 15.11 -5.31 17.53
CA PHE A 70 14.92 -6.12 16.32
C PHE A 70 13.58 -5.78 15.60
N PRO A 71 13.50 -5.91 14.26
CA PRO A 71 12.43 -5.35 13.44
C PRO A 71 10.98 -5.76 13.80
N ALA A 72 10.78 -6.87 14.50
CA ALA A 72 9.44 -7.32 14.92
C ALA A 72 8.94 -6.65 16.22
N THR A 73 9.84 -6.29 17.14
CA THR A 73 9.48 -5.60 18.40
C THR A 73 9.34 -4.10 18.20
N VAL A 74 9.97 -3.53 17.16
CA VAL A 74 9.83 -2.12 16.80
C VAL A 74 8.37 -1.76 16.63
N LEU A 75 7.59 -2.49 15.82
CA LEU A 75 6.19 -2.14 15.53
C LEU A 75 5.32 -2.06 16.79
N LEU A 76 5.41 -3.08 17.66
CA LEU A 76 4.55 -3.14 18.84
C LEU A 76 4.93 -2.08 19.88
N CYS A 77 6.24 -1.85 20.06
CA CYS A 77 6.74 -0.81 20.96
C CYS A 77 6.45 0.59 20.41
N THR A 78 6.62 0.82 19.10
CA THR A 78 6.31 2.10 18.46
C THR A 78 4.82 2.40 18.52
N SER A 79 3.93 1.42 18.31
CA SER A 79 2.49 1.66 18.39
C SER A 79 2.08 2.17 19.77
N LYS A 80 2.59 1.56 20.85
CA LYS A 80 2.32 2.03 22.22
C LYS A 80 2.83 3.45 22.45
N MET A 81 4.04 3.76 21.98
CA MET A 81 4.61 5.11 22.08
C MET A 81 3.78 6.15 21.31
N ILE A 82 3.37 5.83 20.08
CA ILE A 82 2.54 6.73 19.26
C ILE A 82 1.16 6.96 19.91
N ILE A 83 0.56 5.92 20.49
CA ILE A 83 -0.71 6.06 21.24
C ILE A 83 -0.54 7.04 22.41
N GLN A 84 0.55 6.91 23.18
CA GLN A 84 0.84 7.85 24.28
C GLN A 84 1.06 9.28 23.78
N MET A 85 1.74 9.46 22.64
CA MET A 85 1.91 10.78 22.03
C MET A 85 0.56 11.38 21.59
N LEU A 86 -0.33 10.57 21.00
CA LEU A 86 -1.66 11.02 20.58
C LEU A 86 -2.55 11.35 21.79
N GLN A 87 -2.43 10.61 22.89
CA GLN A 87 -3.10 10.92 24.17
C GLN A 87 -2.61 12.26 24.73
N ALA A 88 -1.30 12.47 24.79
CA ALA A 88 -0.70 13.72 25.27
C ALA A 88 -1.09 14.92 24.41
N ALA A 89 -1.26 14.73 23.09
CA ALA A 89 -1.72 15.76 22.16
C ALA A 89 -3.26 15.97 22.18
N GLY A 90 -4.01 15.22 22.98
CA GLY A 90 -5.49 15.30 23.02
C GLY A 90 -6.18 14.88 21.71
N SER A 91 -5.47 14.21 20.81
CA SER A 91 -5.94 13.84 19.47
C SER A 91 -6.43 12.39 19.38
N LEU A 92 -6.35 11.61 20.47
CA LEU A 92 -6.88 10.25 20.54
C LEU A 92 -8.38 10.28 20.89
N LEU A 93 -9.24 9.90 19.94
CA LEU A 93 -10.69 9.81 20.19
C LEU A 93 -11.11 8.46 20.81
N LYS A 94 -10.57 7.35 20.30
CA LYS A 94 -10.93 6.00 20.73
C LYS A 94 -9.77 5.05 20.51
N GLU A 95 -9.52 4.18 21.48
CA GLU A 95 -8.59 3.05 21.39
C GLU A 95 -9.37 1.76 21.65
N GLU A 96 -9.25 0.78 20.76
CA GLU A 96 -9.83 -0.55 20.94
C GLU A 96 -8.91 -1.63 20.39
N LYS A 97 -8.97 -2.83 20.98
CA LYS A 97 -8.20 -3.97 20.49
C LYS A 97 -8.91 -4.58 19.28
N TYR A 98 -8.25 -4.56 18.13
CA TYR A 98 -8.79 -5.09 16.89
C TYR A 98 -8.11 -6.40 16.48
N VAL A 99 -8.89 -7.49 16.36
CA VAL A 99 -8.40 -8.80 15.93
C VAL A 99 -8.82 -9.03 14.48
N HIS A 100 -7.84 -9.27 13.61
CA HIS A 100 -8.04 -9.51 12.19
C HIS A 100 -6.95 -10.44 11.64
N SER A 101 -7.15 -10.91 10.42
CA SER A 101 -6.12 -11.64 9.67
C SER A 101 -4.99 -10.69 9.27
N TYR A 102 -3.76 -11.06 9.57
CA TYR A 102 -2.57 -10.28 9.22
C TYR A 102 -1.60 -11.14 8.41
N PRO A 103 -0.84 -10.58 7.44
CA PRO A 103 0.13 -11.36 6.69
C PRO A 103 1.32 -11.79 7.55
N TYR A 104 1.64 -13.08 7.51
CA TYR A 104 2.81 -13.66 8.15
C TYR A 104 3.72 -14.32 7.12
N ASP A 105 5.03 -14.21 7.34
CA ASP A 105 6.00 -14.95 6.54
C ASP A 105 5.80 -16.45 6.75
N TRP A 106 5.60 -17.18 5.66
CA TRP A 106 5.30 -18.61 5.71
C TRP A 106 6.43 -19.45 6.32
N ARG A 107 7.68 -18.97 6.23
CA ARG A 107 8.87 -19.67 6.77
C ARG A 107 9.14 -19.31 8.22
N THR A 108 9.31 -18.04 8.53
CA THR A 108 9.69 -17.57 9.88
C THR A 108 8.50 -17.37 10.81
N LYS A 109 7.28 -17.39 10.29
CA LYS A 109 6.03 -17.12 11.04
C LYS A 109 6.03 -15.76 11.74
N LYS A 110 6.79 -14.79 11.21
CA LYS A 110 6.84 -13.41 11.71
C LYS A 110 5.87 -12.52 10.92
N PRO A 111 5.32 -11.47 11.53
CA PRO A 111 4.46 -10.52 10.83
C PRO A 111 5.21 -9.81 9.72
N MET A 112 4.55 -9.62 8.58
CA MET A 112 5.09 -8.96 7.41
C MET A 112 4.62 -7.51 7.34
N ILE A 113 5.51 -6.59 6.97
CA ILE A 113 5.17 -5.20 6.67
C ILE A 113 5.34 -4.89 5.20
N ILE A 114 4.47 -4.05 4.66
CA ILE A 114 4.61 -3.51 3.32
C ILE A 114 5.53 -2.29 3.40
N ARG A 115 6.52 -2.26 2.50
CA ARG A 115 7.50 -1.19 2.41
C ARG A 115 7.82 -0.90 0.95
N ALA A 116 7.71 0.37 0.56
CA ALA A 116 8.19 0.84 -0.72
C ALA A 116 9.71 0.66 -0.80
N SER A 117 10.17 0.15 -1.95
CA SER A 117 11.58 -0.01 -2.26
C SER A 117 11.80 0.34 -3.72
N LYS A 118 12.99 0.85 -4.05
CA LYS A 118 13.37 1.09 -5.44
C LYS A 118 13.54 -0.26 -6.14
N GLN A 119 12.84 -0.43 -7.26
CA GLN A 119 12.82 -1.66 -8.04
C GLN A 119 12.85 -1.32 -9.53
N TRP A 120 13.33 -2.25 -10.35
CA TRP A 120 13.33 -2.16 -11.80
C TRP A 120 12.07 -2.80 -12.36
N PHE A 121 11.41 -2.08 -13.26
CA PHE A 121 10.17 -2.51 -13.91
C PHE A 121 10.32 -2.46 -15.42
N VAL A 122 9.72 -3.44 -16.09
CA VAL A 122 9.47 -3.43 -17.53
C VAL A 122 8.03 -2.99 -17.76
N ASN A 123 7.83 -1.99 -18.62
CA ASN A 123 6.50 -1.61 -19.08
C ASN A 123 5.96 -2.69 -20.03
N THR A 124 4.86 -3.33 -19.66
CA THR A 124 4.28 -4.41 -20.47
C THR A 124 3.21 -3.92 -21.44
N ALA A 125 2.92 -2.61 -21.48
CA ALA A 125 1.89 -2.04 -22.36
C ALA A 125 2.18 -2.35 -23.84
N ASP A 126 3.43 -2.19 -24.28
CA ASP A 126 3.81 -2.32 -25.68
C ASP A 126 3.72 -3.76 -26.20
N VAL A 127 3.93 -4.75 -25.32
CA VAL A 127 3.90 -6.18 -25.67
C VAL A 127 2.53 -6.83 -25.43
N LYS A 128 1.60 -6.12 -24.78
CA LYS A 128 0.31 -6.67 -24.34
C LYS A 128 -0.54 -7.17 -25.52
N ALA A 129 -0.73 -6.34 -26.54
CA ALA A 129 -1.57 -6.68 -27.69
C ALA A 129 -1.03 -7.90 -28.44
N ALA A 130 0.29 -7.89 -28.72
CA ALA A 130 0.95 -9.01 -29.38
C ALA A 130 0.83 -10.31 -28.56
N ALA A 131 1.00 -10.25 -27.23
CA ALA A 131 0.85 -11.41 -26.35
C ALA A 131 -0.58 -11.96 -26.36
N GLN A 132 -1.61 -11.11 -26.35
CA GLN A 132 -3.01 -11.54 -26.41
C GLN A 132 -3.34 -12.23 -27.74
N ASP A 133 -2.82 -11.75 -28.86
CA ASP A 133 -3.06 -12.35 -30.17
C ASP A 133 -2.35 -13.70 -30.35
N VAL A 134 -1.15 -13.84 -29.78
CA VAL A 134 -0.45 -15.13 -29.74
C VAL A 134 -1.21 -16.11 -28.83
N LEU A 135 -1.68 -15.66 -27.66
CA LEU A 135 -2.39 -16.51 -26.70
C LEU A 135 -3.65 -17.14 -27.31
N LYS A 136 -4.41 -16.41 -28.14
CA LYS A 136 -5.59 -16.95 -28.86
C LYS A 136 -5.27 -18.14 -29.76
N LYS A 137 -4.02 -18.26 -30.23
CA LYS A 137 -3.56 -19.36 -31.11
C LYS A 137 -3.10 -20.59 -30.31
N VAL A 138 -2.91 -20.46 -29.00
CA VAL A 138 -2.44 -21.55 -28.13
C VAL A 138 -3.62 -22.41 -27.71
N LYS A 139 -3.46 -23.74 -27.80
CA LYS A 139 -4.44 -24.69 -27.27
C LYS A 139 -4.35 -24.74 -25.74
N VAL A 140 -5.27 -24.06 -25.06
CA VAL A 140 -5.38 -24.05 -23.59
C VAL A 140 -6.37 -25.12 -23.12
N ILE A 141 -5.96 -25.95 -22.15
CA ILE A 141 -6.79 -26.99 -21.54
C ILE A 141 -6.85 -26.73 -20.03
N PRO A 142 -8.05 -26.57 -19.42
CA PRO A 142 -9.37 -26.50 -20.06
C PRO A 142 -9.57 -25.18 -20.83
N THR A 143 -10.41 -25.20 -21.87
CA THR A 143 -10.66 -24.02 -22.74
C THR A 143 -11.18 -22.81 -21.96
N SER A 144 -11.91 -23.05 -20.85
CA SER A 144 -12.41 -22.00 -19.97
C SER A 144 -11.31 -21.17 -19.29
N ALA A 145 -10.08 -21.70 -19.18
CA ALA A 145 -8.95 -20.96 -18.61
C ALA A 145 -8.44 -19.84 -19.54
N MET A 146 -8.76 -19.87 -20.84
CA MET A 146 -8.33 -18.87 -21.81
C MET A 146 -8.76 -17.45 -21.41
N ASN A 147 -10.02 -17.28 -21.03
CA ASN A 147 -10.56 -15.96 -20.66
C ASN A 147 -9.85 -15.39 -19.43
N ARG A 148 -9.54 -16.24 -18.44
CA ARG A 148 -8.79 -15.83 -17.24
C ARG A 148 -7.38 -15.36 -17.60
N MET A 149 -6.71 -16.01 -18.55
CA MET A 149 -5.38 -15.60 -18.99
C MET A 149 -5.42 -14.27 -19.75
N LEU A 150 -6.44 -14.07 -20.60
CA LEU A 150 -6.64 -12.80 -21.32
C LEU A 150 -6.91 -11.64 -20.34
N GLU A 151 -7.78 -11.85 -19.34
CA GLU A 151 -8.03 -10.87 -18.27
C GLU A 151 -6.76 -10.56 -17.45
N MET A 152 -5.94 -11.58 -17.19
CA MET A 152 -4.68 -11.39 -16.47
C MET A 152 -3.68 -10.54 -17.28
N LEU A 153 -3.59 -10.75 -18.60
CA LEU A 153 -2.77 -9.93 -19.49
C LEU A 153 -3.30 -8.50 -19.56
N ASP A 154 -4.62 -8.33 -19.56
CA ASP A 154 -5.25 -7.01 -19.64
C ASP A 154 -4.97 -6.16 -18.39
N ARG A 155 -5.11 -6.74 -17.19
CA ARG A 155 -4.88 -6.02 -15.92
C ARG A 155 -3.41 -5.73 -15.63
N ARG A 156 -2.46 -6.37 -16.31
CA ARG A 156 -1.02 -6.22 -16.03
C ARG A 156 -0.45 -4.99 -16.74
N THR A 157 0.14 -4.08 -15.96
CA THR A 157 0.75 -2.83 -16.43
C THR A 157 2.28 -2.87 -16.39
N PHE A 158 2.85 -3.29 -15.27
CA PHE A 158 4.29 -3.36 -15.06
C PHE A 158 4.73 -4.74 -14.58
N TRP A 159 5.91 -5.16 -15.04
CA TRP A 159 6.58 -6.37 -14.53
C TRP A 159 7.81 -5.98 -13.73
N CYS A 160 7.77 -6.21 -12.40
CA CYS A 160 8.93 -6.05 -11.53
C CYS A 160 9.96 -7.17 -11.79
N ILE A 161 11.12 -6.81 -12.32
CA ILE A 161 12.19 -7.76 -12.69
C ILE A 161 13.30 -7.84 -11.65
N SER A 162 13.53 -6.78 -10.87
CA SER A 162 14.59 -6.79 -9.86
C SER A 162 14.27 -7.72 -8.70
N ARG A 163 15.31 -8.38 -8.17
CA ARG A 163 15.21 -9.24 -7.00
C ARG A 163 16.40 -8.97 -6.09
N GLN A 164 16.15 -8.76 -4.80
CA GLN A 164 17.19 -8.63 -3.79
C GLN A 164 17.64 -10.03 -3.34
N ARG A 165 18.35 -10.73 -4.23
CA ARG A 165 18.87 -12.09 -4.01
C ARG A 165 20.32 -12.15 -4.48
N CYS A 166 21.13 -12.98 -3.82
CA CYS A 166 22.53 -13.19 -4.18
C CYS A 166 22.71 -14.10 -5.40
N TRP A 167 21.68 -14.88 -5.77
CA TRP A 167 21.73 -15.83 -6.88
C TRP A 167 20.70 -15.45 -7.95
N GLY A 168 21.19 -15.20 -9.17
CA GLY A 168 20.39 -14.77 -10.33
C GLY A 168 21.27 -14.20 -11.43
N VAL A 169 20.65 -13.78 -12.54
CA VAL A 169 21.34 -13.02 -13.59
C VAL A 169 21.54 -11.58 -13.09
N PRO A 170 22.78 -11.04 -13.11
CA PRO A 170 23.07 -9.66 -12.71
C PRO A 170 22.34 -8.61 -13.55
#